data_AF-A0A7K1SVI0-F1
#
_entry.id   AF-A0A7K1SVI0-F1
#
_cell.length_a   1.000
_cell.length_b   1.000
_cell.length_c   1.000
_cell.angle_alpha   90.00
_cell.angle_beta   90.00
_cell.angle_gamma   90.00
#
_symmetry.space_group_name_H-M   'P 1'
#
loop_
_entity.id
_entity.type
_entity.pdbx_description
1 polymer ?
#
loop_
_entity_poly.entity_id
_entity_poly.type
_entity_poly.pdbx_seq_one_letter_code
_entity_poly.pdbx_strand_id
1 'polypeptide(L)'
;MKKLLLFLIVFASLTVKAQTPKNFTQTADSCLFNLDKSGVTTGILYDRVFPFAGLAIFNQNYADTSSFTHFKQGYNELYDAAYSNGGMITPENFNQQILDKINNGIYPIGILNYRFNYLDTMAVEHNLIYNSGLLLYDVPNRTSSPYIERLLSLGAVLADSITTGTPYFELSPSLYLNNTGNAVANVNVDFADGTGLHQLGLGQGISINYSSGGFKTIHYYINYTNGQQVETYSSIYIIISSIASSQKVQGIPNGTPSPCNGFDAPEVLPTIVSNISYQGYENESSPIIGQGQATIIYHTNTCDRVLRKPIIILDGFDPGSQHKLKYLQDHLVYNGTQNFGEEMLAKGYDIIFMDYPDYYFNGIHIDGGSDYIQRNAFTLIKLIQMVNQKLQDNGSTEQLVVVGPSMGGLISRYALAYMEHHSMPHNTRLYVSFDSPHLGANIPIGD
;
A
#
# COMPACT_ATOMS: atom_id res chain seq x y z
N MET A 1 -79.78 21.60 1.21
CA MET A 1 -78.86 20.45 1.39
C MET A 1 -77.84 20.44 0.24
N LYS A 2 -76.64 20.97 0.45
CA LYS A 2 -75.51 20.84 -0.49
C LYS A 2 -74.41 20.08 0.25
N LYS A 3 -74.12 18.86 -0.19
CA LYS A 3 -73.10 17.97 0.39
C LYS A 3 -71.72 18.47 -0.06
N LEU A 4 -70.86 18.79 0.90
CA LEU A 4 -69.45 19.12 0.71
C LEU A 4 -68.68 17.80 0.59
N LEU A 5 -68.11 17.51 -0.58
CA LEU A 5 -67.22 16.37 -0.78
C LEU A 5 -65.81 16.78 -0.33
N LEU A 6 -65.32 16.15 0.73
CA LEU A 6 -63.96 16.30 1.23
C LEU A 6 -63.04 15.35 0.42
N PHE A 7 -62.15 15.90 -0.42
CA PHE A 7 -61.12 15.12 -1.10
C PHE A 7 -59.95 14.89 -0.12
N LEU A 8 -59.76 13.64 0.28
CA LEU A 8 -58.63 13.21 1.09
C LEU A 8 -57.40 13.06 0.18
N ILE A 9 -56.46 14.00 0.25
CA ILE A 9 -55.15 13.89 -0.43
C ILE A 9 -54.25 13.01 0.44
N VAL A 10 -54.05 11.77 0.01
CA VAL A 10 -53.05 10.87 0.60
C VAL A 10 -51.68 11.27 0.07
N PHE A 11 -50.87 11.92 0.92
CA PHE A 11 -49.44 12.09 0.68
C PHE A 11 -48.74 10.75 0.90
N ALA A 12 -48.46 10.02 -0.18
CA ALA A 12 -47.52 8.90 -0.14
C ALA A 12 -46.10 9.47 -0.08
N SER A 13 -45.46 9.38 1.10
CA SER A 13 -44.04 9.65 1.27
C SER A 13 -43.22 8.55 0.60
N LEU A 14 -42.87 8.77 -0.67
CA LEU A 14 -41.84 7.98 -1.34
C LEU A 14 -40.48 8.38 -0.74
N THR A 15 -39.96 7.53 0.16
CA THR A 15 -38.57 7.60 0.58
C THR A 15 -37.70 7.20 -0.61
N VAL A 16 -37.19 8.19 -1.33
CA VAL A 16 -36.10 7.98 -2.29
C VAL A 16 -34.89 7.55 -1.47
N LYS A 17 -34.63 6.24 -1.42
CA LYS A 17 -33.34 5.74 -0.94
C LYS A 17 -32.28 6.29 -1.90
N ALA A 18 -31.34 7.08 -1.39
CA ALA A 18 -30.14 7.42 -2.13
C ALA A 18 -29.52 6.12 -2.67
N GLN A 19 -29.18 6.08 -3.96
CA GLN A 19 -28.46 4.94 -4.53
C GLN A 19 -27.11 4.83 -3.79
N THR A 20 -26.79 3.65 -3.29
CA THR A 20 -25.46 3.36 -2.78
C THR A 20 -24.44 3.76 -3.85
N PRO A 21 -23.37 4.51 -3.51
CA PRO A 21 -22.32 4.82 -4.46
C PRO A 21 -21.84 3.53 -5.13
N LYS A 22 -21.76 3.54 -6.47
CA LYS A 22 -21.21 2.40 -7.21
C LYS A 22 -19.74 2.26 -6.83
N ASN A 23 -19.31 1.05 -6.49
CA ASN A 23 -17.88 0.77 -6.40
C ASN A 23 -17.24 0.86 -7.80
N PHE A 24 -15.91 0.80 -7.87
CA PHE A 24 -15.18 0.92 -9.13
C PHE A 24 -15.70 -0.06 -10.19
N THR A 25 -15.84 -1.34 -9.82
CA THR A 25 -16.30 -2.41 -10.71
C THR A 25 -17.69 -2.16 -11.27
N GLN A 26 -18.63 -1.71 -10.44
CA GLN A 26 -19.98 -1.35 -10.89
C GLN A 26 -19.97 -0.13 -11.82
N THR A 27 -19.04 0.80 -11.62
CA THR A 27 -18.85 1.96 -12.50
C THR A 27 -18.28 1.53 -13.85
N ALA A 28 -17.22 0.71 -13.84
CA ALA A 28 -16.65 0.12 -15.04
C ALA A 28 -17.69 -0.70 -15.82
N ASP A 29 -18.47 -1.55 -15.15
CA ASP A 29 -19.56 -2.32 -15.76
C ASP A 29 -20.61 -1.42 -16.43
N SER A 30 -20.85 -0.23 -15.88
CA SER A 30 -21.76 0.76 -16.47
C SER A 30 -21.18 1.36 -17.75
N CYS A 31 -19.89 1.68 -17.77
CA CYS A 31 -19.17 2.20 -18.94
C CYS A 31 -19.07 1.16 -20.06
N LEU A 32 -18.86 -0.10 -19.67
CA LEU A 32 -18.67 -1.24 -20.56
C LEU A 32 -19.98 -1.89 -21.01
N PHE A 33 -21.14 -1.42 -20.52
CA PHE A 33 -22.43 -2.07 -20.66
C PHE A 33 -22.80 -2.42 -22.12
N ASN A 34 -22.49 -1.53 -23.08
CA ASN A 34 -22.90 -1.72 -24.47
C ASN A 34 -21.90 -2.54 -25.31
N LEU A 35 -20.75 -2.93 -24.76
CA LEU A 35 -19.81 -3.78 -25.48
C LEU A 35 -20.25 -5.25 -25.42
N ASP A 36 -20.20 -5.94 -26.55
CA ASP A 36 -20.39 -7.39 -26.65
C ASP A 36 -19.29 -8.13 -25.91
N LYS A 37 -19.67 -8.88 -24.87
CA LYS A 37 -18.76 -9.65 -24.00
C LYS A 37 -18.42 -11.04 -24.53
N SER A 38 -18.92 -11.44 -25.70
CA SER A 38 -18.64 -12.77 -26.29
C SER A 38 -17.14 -13.04 -26.49
N GLY A 39 -16.33 -11.97 -26.65
CA GLY A 39 -14.88 -12.06 -26.76
C GLY A 39 -14.11 -12.16 -25.44
N VAL A 40 -14.78 -12.08 -24.28
CA VAL A 40 -14.17 -12.30 -22.95
C VAL A 40 -14.20 -13.80 -22.65
N THR A 41 -13.28 -14.55 -23.26
CA THR A 41 -13.22 -16.02 -23.23
C THR A 41 -12.82 -16.61 -21.87
N THR A 42 -12.11 -15.83 -21.05
CA THR A 42 -11.56 -16.28 -19.76
C THR A 42 -12.52 -16.15 -18.58
N GLY A 43 -13.65 -15.45 -18.77
CA GLY A 43 -14.56 -15.08 -17.71
C GLY A 43 -14.06 -13.95 -16.79
N ILE A 44 -12.86 -13.41 -17.04
CA ILE A 44 -12.25 -12.31 -16.30
C ILE A 44 -11.98 -11.17 -17.28
N LEU A 45 -12.55 -9.98 -17.02
CA LEU A 45 -12.23 -8.76 -17.76
C LEU A 45 -11.55 -7.78 -16.82
N TYR A 46 -10.24 -7.63 -16.96
CA TYR A 46 -9.39 -6.89 -16.02
C TYR A 46 -9.72 -5.39 -15.96
N ASP A 47 -10.25 -4.80 -17.04
CA ASP A 47 -10.74 -3.40 -17.06
C ASP A 47 -11.97 -3.15 -16.18
N ARG A 48 -12.52 -4.20 -15.56
CA ARG A 48 -13.56 -4.06 -14.52
C ARG A 48 -12.97 -3.66 -13.17
N VAL A 49 -11.66 -3.66 -13.01
CA VAL A 49 -10.98 -3.20 -11.80
C VAL A 49 -9.93 -2.17 -12.14
N PHE A 50 -9.51 -1.42 -11.14
CA PHE A 50 -8.39 -0.52 -11.30
C PHE A 50 -7.10 -1.33 -11.21
N PRO A 51 -6.19 -1.27 -12.20
CA PRO A 51 -5.04 -2.18 -12.29
C PRO A 51 -3.86 -1.71 -11.41
N PHE A 52 -4.04 -1.59 -10.09
CA PHE A 52 -2.94 -1.21 -9.17
C PHE A 52 -1.77 -2.19 -9.24
N ALA A 53 -2.04 -3.48 -9.46
CA ALA A 53 -1.01 -4.50 -9.67
C ALA A 53 -0.48 -4.58 -11.11
N GLY A 54 -1.05 -3.84 -12.07
CA GLY A 54 -0.51 -3.79 -13.43
C GLY A 54 -0.35 -5.16 -14.12
N LEU A 55 -1.20 -6.14 -13.83
CA LEU A 55 -0.99 -7.54 -14.24
C LEU A 55 -0.93 -7.74 -15.77
N ALA A 56 -1.57 -6.85 -16.53
CA ALA A 56 -1.56 -6.88 -18.00
C ALA A 56 -0.16 -6.66 -18.58
N ILE A 57 0.67 -5.86 -17.90
CA ILE A 57 2.03 -5.50 -18.33
C ILE A 57 3.13 -6.21 -17.52
N PHE A 58 2.78 -6.79 -16.37
CA PHE A 58 3.73 -7.50 -15.50
C PHE A 58 4.53 -8.56 -16.28
N ASN A 59 5.85 -8.50 -16.15
CA ASN A 59 6.79 -9.46 -16.69
C ASN A 59 6.62 -9.71 -18.22
N GLN A 60 6.47 -8.63 -19.00
CA GLN A 60 6.37 -8.70 -20.47
C GLN A 60 7.62 -8.32 -21.22
N ASN A 61 7.93 -7.04 -21.13
CA ASN A 61 9.02 -6.48 -21.90
C ASN A 61 10.34 -6.65 -21.14
N TYR A 62 10.25 -6.72 -19.81
CA TYR A 62 11.35 -6.83 -18.89
C TYR A 62 10.95 -7.71 -17.70
N ALA A 63 11.94 -8.32 -17.06
CA ALA A 63 11.75 -9.02 -15.80
C ALA A 63 11.23 -8.04 -14.74
N ASP A 64 10.10 -8.39 -14.13
CA ASP A 64 9.46 -7.60 -13.09
C ASP A 64 9.50 -8.34 -11.74
N THR A 65 9.43 -7.60 -10.63
CA THR A 65 9.56 -8.13 -9.28
C THR A 65 8.28 -7.90 -8.48
N SER A 66 7.61 -9.00 -8.12
CA SER A 66 6.45 -8.97 -7.22
C SER A 66 6.86 -8.78 -5.76
N SER A 67 5.88 -8.62 -4.88
CA SER A 67 6.00 -8.72 -3.42
C SER A 67 4.76 -9.42 -2.87
N PHE A 68 4.68 -9.63 -1.55
CA PHE A 68 3.44 -10.13 -0.95
C PHE A 68 2.25 -9.19 -1.23
N THR A 69 2.43 -7.88 -1.04
CA THR A 69 1.38 -6.88 -1.31
C THR A 69 0.99 -6.87 -2.77
N HIS A 70 1.95 -6.89 -3.71
CA HIS A 70 1.64 -6.95 -5.13
C HIS A 70 0.91 -8.24 -5.51
N PHE A 71 1.32 -9.40 -4.97
CA PHE A 71 0.62 -10.68 -5.18
C PHE A 71 -0.83 -10.61 -4.68
N LYS A 72 -1.02 -10.13 -3.45
CA LYS A 72 -2.35 -10.00 -2.82
C LYS A 72 -3.23 -9.03 -3.59
N GLN A 73 -2.69 -7.87 -3.96
CA GLN A 73 -3.39 -6.87 -4.77
C GLN A 73 -3.81 -7.47 -6.12
N GLY A 74 -2.89 -8.14 -6.81
CA GLY A 74 -3.18 -8.79 -8.09
C GLY A 74 -4.23 -9.89 -7.97
N TYR A 75 -4.21 -10.68 -6.90
CA TYR A 75 -5.24 -11.68 -6.67
C TYR A 75 -6.63 -11.07 -6.43
N ASN A 76 -6.72 -10.03 -5.60
CA ASN A 76 -7.97 -9.33 -5.35
C ASN A 76 -8.53 -8.71 -6.62
N GLU A 77 -7.68 -8.08 -7.44
CA GLU A 77 -8.07 -7.52 -8.73
C GLU A 77 -8.62 -8.59 -9.69
N LEU A 78 -7.97 -9.75 -9.79
CA LEU A 78 -8.49 -10.87 -10.60
C LEU A 78 -9.85 -11.36 -10.08
N TYR A 79 -10.03 -11.43 -8.76
CA TYR A 79 -11.28 -11.85 -8.12
C TYR A 79 -12.41 -10.85 -8.39
N ASP A 80 -12.16 -9.55 -8.27
CA ASP A 80 -13.17 -8.52 -8.51
C ASP A 80 -13.46 -8.31 -10.01
N ALA A 81 -12.46 -8.55 -10.87
CA ALA A 81 -12.59 -8.50 -12.33
C ALA A 81 -13.38 -9.67 -12.92
N ALA A 82 -13.46 -10.79 -12.21
CA ALA A 82 -14.17 -11.98 -12.67
C ALA A 82 -15.69 -11.74 -12.71
N TYR A 83 -16.34 -12.17 -13.81
CA TYR A 83 -17.80 -12.13 -13.93
C TYR A 83 -18.49 -13.17 -13.04
N SER A 84 -17.76 -14.22 -12.65
CA SER A 84 -18.20 -15.24 -11.72
C SER A 84 -17.01 -15.79 -10.93
N ASN A 85 -17.16 -15.85 -9.60
CA ASN A 85 -16.05 -16.17 -8.69
C ASN A 85 -16.19 -17.58 -8.11
N GLY A 86 -17.13 -18.40 -8.60
CA GLY A 86 -17.50 -19.68 -7.99
C GLY A 86 -16.37 -20.72 -7.87
N GLY A 87 -15.30 -20.57 -8.66
CA GLY A 87 -14.10 -21.42 -8.59
C GLY A 87 -12.90 -20.79 -7.89
N MET A 88 -13.02 -19.54 -7.43
CA MET A 88 -11.93 -18.79 -6.78
C MET A 88 -12.11 -18.82 -5.26
N ILE A 89 -11.01 -18.82 -4.52
CA ILE A 89 -11.07 -18.62 -3.07
C ILE A 89 -11.41 -17.15 -2.76
N THR A 90 -12.21 -16.87 -1.75
CA THR A 90 -12.51 -15.47 -1.43
C THR A 90 -11.25 -14.77 -0.88
N PRO A 91 -11.09 -13.44 -1.07
CA PRO A 91 -9.99 -12.68 -0.49
C PRO A 91 -9.82 -12.90 1.02
N GLU A 92 -10.91 -13.05 1.77
CA GLU A 92 -10.87 -13.33 3.21
C GLU A 92 -10.26 -14.71 3.49
N ASN A 93 -10.70 -15.74 2.76
CA ASN A 93 -10.16 -17.10 2.90
C ASN A 93 -8.71 -17.19 2.43
N PHE A 94 -8.34 -16.45 1.39
CA PHE A 94 -6.95 -16.31 0.95
C PHE A 94 -6.07 -15.75 2.08
N ASN A 95 -6.47 -14.63 2.68
CA ASN A 95 -5.76 -14.04 3.81
C ASN A 95 -5.69 -15.01 5.01
N GLN A 96 -6.79 -15.69 5.33
CA GLN A 96 -6.82 -16.63 6.45
C GLN A 96 -5.84 -17.79 6.26
N GLN A 97 -5.76 -18.36 5.06
CA GLN A 97 -4.83 -19.47 4.78
C GLN A 97 -3.35 -19.06 4.92
N ILE A 98 -3.01 -17.82 4.55
CA ILE A 98 -1.67 -17.26 4.75
C ILE A 98 -1.39 -17.13 6.26
N LEU A 99 -2.32 -16.51 6.99
CA LEU A 99 -2.20 -16.30 8.43
C LEU A 99 -2.04 -17.62 9.19
N ASP A 100 -2.84 -18.64 8.85
CA ASP A 100 -2.75 -19.97 9.47
C ASP A 100 -1.37 -20.59 9.28
N LYS A 101 -0.74 -20.41 8.12
CA LYS A 101 0.62 -20.91 7.87
C LYS A 101 1.67 -20.14 8.64
N ILE A 102 1.62 -18.81 8.62
CA ILE A 102 2.55 -17.95 9.36
C ILE A 102 2.49 -18.24 10.86
N ASN A 103 1.29 -18.40 11.42
CA ASN A 103 1.08 -18.74 12.83
C ASN A 103 1.66 -20.10 13.23
N ASN A 104 1.80 -21.02 12.27
CA ASN A 104 2.45 -22.31 12.45
C ASN A 104 3.95 -22.29 12.12
N GLY A 105 4.55 -21.12 11.96
CA GLY A 105 5.98 -20.95 11.67
C GLY A 105 6.37 -21.29 10.23
N ILE A 106 5.41 -21.30 9.31
CA ILE A 106 5.62 -21.60 7.89
C ILE A 106 5.46 -20.32 7.08
N TYR A 107 6.45 -20.00 6.25
CA TYR A 107 6.37 -18.92 5.26
C TYR A 107 5.89 -19.48 3.91
N PRO A 108 4.60 -19.30 3.56
CA PRO A 108 4.08 -19.85 2.32
C PRO A 108 4.65 -19.14 1.09
N ILE A 109 5.00 -19.93 0.08
CA ILE A 109 5.20 -19.48 -1.30
C ILE A 109 3.91 -19.74 -2.05
N GLY A 110 3.32 -18.68 -2.59
CA GLY A 110 2.12 -18.73 -3.43
C GLY A 110 2.46 -18.60 -4.91
N ILE A 111 1.56 -19.09 -5.76
CA ILE A 111 1.64 -18.93 -7.22
C ILE A 111 0.28 -18.52 -7.78
N LEU A 112 0.24 -17.44 -8.54
CA LEU A 112 -0.87 -17.12 -9.45
C LEU A 112 -0.55 -17.68 -10.83
N ASN A 113 -1.51 -18.38 -11.45
CA ASN A 113 -1.42 -18.83 -12.84
C ASN A 113 -2.77 -18.63 -13.55
N TYR A 114 -2.99 -17.43 -14.08
CA TYR A 114 -4.29 -17.00 -14.59
C TYR A 114 -4.24 -16.60 -16.06
N ARG A 115 -5.31 -16.95 -16.77
CA ARG A 115 -5.74 -16.29 -18.00
C ARG A 115 -6.79 -15.26 -17.68
N PHE A 116 -6.65 -14.06 -18.23
CA PHE A 116 -7.69 -13.03 -18.17
C PHE A 116 -7.74 -12.27 -19.49
N ASN A 117 -8.86 -11.61 -19.78
CA ASN A 117 -8.94 -10.67 -20.90
C ASN A 117 -8.80 -9.23 -20.39
N TYR A 118 -8.27 -8.36 -21.24
CA TYR A 118 -8.31 -6.91 -21.04
C TYR A 118 -8.60 -6.22 -22.38
N LEU A 119 -9.04 -4.96 -22.36
CA LEU A 119 -9.28 -4.19 -23.58
C LEU A 119 -7.95 -3.83 -24.25
N ASP A 120 -7.90 -3.99 -25.57
CA ASP A 120 -6.82 -3.43 -26.38
C ASP A 120 -6.82 -1.90 -26.19
N THR A 121 -5.70 -1.36 -25.69
CA THR A 121 -5.53 0.09 -25.47
C THR A 121 -5.61 0.88 -26.78
N MET A 122 -5.40 0.20 -27.92
CA MET A 122 -5.53 0.75 -29.26
C MET A 122 -6.89 0.45 -29.91
N ALA A 123 -7.86 -0.14 -29.19
CA ALA A 123 -9.13 -0.57 -29.76
C ALA A 123 -9.94 0.55 -30.42
N VAL A 124 -9.83 1.79 -29.92
CA VAL A 124 -10.47 2.96 -30.54
C VAL A 124 -9.76 3.33 -31.84
N GLU A 125 -8.42 3.38 -31.82
CA GLU A 125 -7.61 3.70 -33.01
C GLU A 125 -7.74 2.64 -34.11
N HIS A 126 -7.81 1.36 -33.71
CA HIS A 126 -8.05 0.22 -34.59
C HIS A 126 -9.52 0.09 -35.04
N ASN A 127 -10.39 1.04 -34.68
CA ASN A 127 -11.81 1.06 -35.07
C ASN A 127 -12.56 -0.23 -34.65
N LEU A 128 -12.23 -0.77 -33.48
CA LEU A 128 -12.89 -1.94 -32.87
C LEU A 128 -14.00 -1.50 -31.90
N ILE A 129 -13.81 -0.39 -31.20
CA ILE A 129 -14.79 0.23 -30.31
C ILE A 129 -14.82 1.75 -30.52
N TYR A 130 -15.88 2.40 -30.08
CA TYR A 130 -15.95 3.86 -30.02
C TYR A 130 -16.62 4.31 -28.71
N ASN A 131 -16.29 5.53 -28.27
CA ASN A 131 -16.87 6.13 -27.07
C ASN A 131 -18.00 7.12 -27.42
N SER A 132 -19.04 7.15 -26.60
CA SER A 132 -20.07 8.20 -26.60
C SER A 132 -20.31 8.64 -25.16
N GLY A 133 -19.70 9.77 -24.78
CA GLY A 133 -19.57 10.15 -23.38
C GLY A 133 -18.65 9.16 -22.64
N LEU A 134 -19.11 8.64 -21.50
CA LEU A 134 -18.39 7.63 -20.69
C LEU A 134 -18.67 6.18 -21.15
N LEU A 135 -19.57 5.98 -22.11
CA LEU A 135 -19.99 4.66 -22.56
C LEU A 135 -19.16 4.20 -23.77
N LEU A 136 -18.78 2.93 -23.77
CA LEU A 136 -18.09 2.27 -24.88
C LEU A 136 -19.06 1.39 -25.67
N TYR A 137 -18.92 1.39 -26.99
CA TYR A 137 -19.75 0.66 -27.95
C TYR A 137 -18.89 -0.08 -28.96
N ASP A 138 -19.38 -1.22 -29.44
CA ASP A 138 -18.72 -1.94 -30.52
C ASP A 138 -18.90 -1.22 -31.86
N VAL A 139 -17.84 -1.16 -32.66
CA VAL A 139 -17.98 -0.77 -34.06
C VAL A 139 -18.71 -1.89 -34.82
N PRO A 140 -19.82 -1.61 -35.53
CA PRO A 140 -20.55 -2.63 -36.27
C PRO A 140 -19.67 -3.35 -37.30
N ASN A 141 -19.80 -4.68 -37.36
CA ASN A 141 -19.06 -5.55 -38.29
C ASN A 141 -17.52 -5.48 -38.18
N ARG A 142 -16.97 -5.11 -37.00
CA ARG A 142 -15.52 -5.25 -36.74
C ARG A 142 -15.05 -6.68 -36.99
N THR A 143 -13.84 -6.83 -37.55
CA THR A 143 -13.28 -8.13 -37.95
C THR A 143 -12.45 -8.80 -36.86
N SER A 144 -12.25 -8.13 -35.73
CA SER A 144 -11.37 -8.58 -34.65
C SER A 144 -11.97 -8.25 -33.28
N SER A 145 -11.58 -9.03 -32.27
CA SER A 145 -11.97 -8.79 -30.87
C SER A 145 -11.24 -7.57 -30.32
N PRO A 146 -11.91 -6.69 -29.54
CA PRO A 146 -11.24 -5.62 -28.81
C PRO A 146 -10.62 -6.13 -27.50
N TYR A 147 -10.77 -7.42 -27.20
CA TYR A 147 -10.23 -8.05 -25.99
C TYR A 147 -8.99 -8.85 -26.32
N ILE A 148 -7.92 -8.59 -25.59
CA ILE A 148 -6.66 -9.33 -25.65
C ILE A 148 -6.65 -10.33 -24.49
N GLU A 149 -6.32 -11.59 -24.76
CA GLU A 149 -6.08 -12.59 -23.72
C GLU A 149 -4.66 -12.46 -23.17
N ARG A 150 -4.57 -12.61 -21.86
CA ARG A 150 -3.35 -12.49 -21.09
C ARG A 150 -3.11 -13.75 -20.25
N LEU A 151 -1.94 -14.37 -20.37
CA LEU A 151 -1.47 -15.40 -19.44
C LEU A 151 -0.48 -14.77 -18.45
N LEU A 152 -0.79 -14.87 -17.16
CA LEU A 152 0.05 -14.45 -16.04
C LEU A 152 0.51 -15.68 -15.27
N SER A 153 1.80 -15.77 -15.01
CA SER A 153 2.34 -16.62 -13.95
C SER A 153 3.23 -15.79 -13.04
N LEU A 154 2.94 -15.81 -11.74
CA LEU A 154 3.59 -14.96 -10.74
C LEU A 154 3.77 -15.78 -9.45
N GLY A 155 4.94 -15.67 -8.83
CA GLY A 155 5.28 -16.38 -7.59
C GLY A 155 5.86 -15.42 -6.57
N ALA A 156 5.50 -15.59 -5.30
CA ALA A 156 6.03 -14.79 -4.20
C ALA A 156 6.00 -15.54 -2.87
N VAL A 157 6.89 -15.17 -1.96
CA VAL A 157 6.70 -15.48 -0.54
C VAL A 157 5.59 -14.56 -0.01
N LEU A 158 4.56 -15.14 0.60
CA LEU A 158 3.40 -14.40 1.07
C LEU A 158 3.58 -13.99 2.54
N ALA A 159 4.57 -13.12 2.77
CA ALA A 159 4.83 -12.46 4.04
C ALA A 159 5.46 -11.09 3.78
N ASP A 160 5.17 -10.09 4.62
CA ASP A 160 5.77 -8.75 4.47
C ASP A 160 7.26 -8.74 4.78
N SER A 161 7.67 -9.57 5.75
CA SER A 161 9.05 -9.73 6.15
C SER A 161 9.29 -11.07 6.83
N ILE A 162 10.57 -11.44 6.93
CA ILE A 162 11.04 -12.66 7.58
C ILE A 162 12.21 -12.31 8.49
N THR A 163 12.41 -13.04 9.57
CA THR A 163 13.56 -12.84 10.45
C THR A 163 14.79 -13.67 10.03
N THR A 164 16.00 -13.13 10.24
CA THR A 164 17.26 -13.87 10.07
C THR A 164 17.28 -15.12 10.95
N GLY A 165 18.05 -16.13 10.52
CA GLY A 165 18.02 -17.47 11.10
C GLY A 165 17.68 -18.49 10.02
N THR A 166 16.87 -19.49 10.37
CA THR A 166 16.46 -20.57 9.45
C THR A 166 14.95 -20.61 9.23
N PRO A 167 14.33 -19.58 8.63
CA PRO A 167 12.91 -19.61 8.26
C PRO A 167 12.57 -20.84 7.41
N TYR A 168 11.41 -21.42 7.66
CA TYR A 168 10.87 -22.56 6.93
C TYR A 168 9.87 -22.08 5.88
N PHE A 169 10.20 -22.31 4.61
CA PHE A 169 9.34 -22.01 3.47
C PHE A 169 8.57 -23.24 3.04
N GLU A 170 7.36 -23.07 2.50
CA GLU A 170 6.60 -24.15 1.88
C GLU A 170 5.97 -23.67 0.57
N LEU A 171 6.16 -24.43 -0.51
CA LEU A 171 5.40 -24.21 -1.75
C LEU A 171 3.96 -24.67 -1.53
N SER A 172 3.06 -23.73 -1.29
CA SER A 172 1.77 -24.06 -0.68
C SER A 172 0.74 -24.55 -1.71
N PRO A 173 0.15 -25.75 -1.53
CA PRO A 173 -0.89 -26.26 -2.43
C PRO A 173 -2.17 -25.41 -2.44
N SER A 174 -2.55 -24.87 -1.28
CA SER A 174 -3.79 -24.10 -1.14
C SER A 174 -3.66 -22.66 -1.65
N LEU A 175 -2.42 -22.21 -1.88
CA LEU A 175 -2.08 -20.90 -2.43
C LEU A 175 -1.50 -21.00 -3.86
N TYR A 176 -1.74 -22.13 -4.53
CA TYR A 176 -1.64 -22.24 -5.99
C TYR A 176 -2.99 -21.91 -6.63
N LEU A 177 -3.15 -20.65 -7.04
CA LEU A 177 -4.41 -20.10 -7.54
C LEU A 177 -4.35 -20.03 -9.06
N ASN A 178 -5.28 -20.68 -9.76
CA ASN A 178 -5.22 -20.78 -11.22
C ASN A 178 -6.60 -20.98 -11.86
N ASN A 179 -6.73 -20.56 -13.12
CA ASN A 179 -7.84 -20.92 -14.00
C ASN A 179 -7.37 -21.55 -15.33
N THR A 180 -6.07 -21.86 -15.45
CA THR A 180 -5.48 -22.43 -16.67
C THR A 180 -5.68 -23.94 -16.78
N GLY A 181 -6.00 -24.60 -15.67
CA GLY A 181 -6.06 -26.07 -15.58
C GLY A 181 -4.68 -26.75 -15.58
N ASN A 182 -3.59 -25.99 -15.67
CA ASN A 182 -2.24 -26.53 -15.64
C ASN A 182 -1.84 -26.82 -14.19
N ALA A 183 -1.23 -27.98 -13.92
CA ALA A 183 -0.66 -28.27 -12.61
C ALA A 183 0.82 -27.85 -12.58
N VAL A 184 1.31 -27.45 -11.40
CA VAL A 184 2.75 -27.24 -11.17
C VAL A 184 3.42 -28.62 -11.03
N ALA A 185 4.40 -28.90 -11.88
CA ALA A 185 5.22 -30.10 -11.80
C ALA A 185 6.30 -29.95 -10.70
N ASN A 186 7.03 -28.84 -10.72
CA ASN A 186 7.98 -28.41 -9.69
C ASN A 186 8.32 -26.93 -9.88
N VAL A 187 8.95 -26.34 -8.88
CA VAL A 187 9.49 -24.98 -8.93
C VAL A 187 10.93 -25.02 -8.47
N ASN A 188 11.86 -24.52 -9.27
CA ASN A 188 13.22 -24.26 -8.78
C ASN A 188 13.27 -22.82 -8.26
N VAL A 189 13.73 -22.63 -7.02
CA VAL A 189 13.72 -21.33 -6.34
C VAL A 189 15.14 -20.97 -5.91
N ASP A 190 15.64 -19.82 -6.35
CA ASP A 190 16.82 -19.20 -5.75
C ASP A 190 16.36 -18.25 -4.66
N PHE A 191 16.71 -18.56 -3.42
CA PHE A 191 16.32 -17.79 -2.24
C PHE A 191 17.28 -16.62 -1.93
N ALA A 192 18.26 -16.33 -2.80
CA ALA A 192 19.30 -15.32 -2.57
C ALA A 192 20.06 -15.51 -1.24
N ASP A 193 20.23 -16.78 -0.84
CA ASP A 193 21.01 -17.24 0.32
C ASP A 193 22.47 -17.58 -0.06
N GLY A 194 22.79 -17.52 -1.36
CA GLY A 194 24.11 -17.85 -1.90
C GLY A 194 24.34 -19.33 -2.17
N THR A 195 23.32 -20.18 -2.02
CA THR A 195 23.43 -21.64 -2.28
C THR A 195 22.82 -22.06 -3.62
N GLY A 196 22.14 -21.15 -4.32
CA GLY A 196 21.60 -21.36 -5.67
C GLY A 196 20.18 -21.92 -5.67
N LEU A 197 19.85 -22.72 -6.69
CA LEU A 197 18.50 -23.21 -6.93
C LEU A 197 18.13 -24.41 -6.06
N HIS A 198 16.95 -24.33 -5.43
CA HIS A 198 16.31 -25.41 -4.69
C HIS A 198 15.03 -25.85 -5.38
N GLN A 199 14.89 -27.14 -5.65
CA GLN A 199 13.67 -27.67 -6.26
C GLN A 199 12.61 -28.01 -5.21
N LEU A 200 11.39 -27.50 -5.40
CA LEU A 200 10.23 -27.75 -4.56
C LEU A 200 9.06 -28.27 -5.39
N GLY A 201 8.42 -29.33 -4.93
CA GLY A 201 7.07 -29.74 -5.34
C GLY A 201 5.98 -29.05 -4.51
N LEU A 202 4.74 -29.03 -4.98
CA LEU A 202 3.61 -28.53 -4.18
C LEU A 202 3.50 -29.32 -2.87
N GLY A 203 3.40 -28.60 -1.75
CA GLY A 203 3.35 -29.15 -0.39
C GLY A 203 4.73 -29.45 0.22
N GLN A 204 5.81 -29.30 -0.54
CA GLN A 204 7.16 -29.44 -0.01
C GLN A 204 7.65 -28.12 0.60
N GLY A 205 8.44 -28.25 1.67
CA GLY A 205 9.09 -27.11 2.30
C GLY A 205 10.58 -27.30 2.52
N ILE A 206 11.24 -26.19 2.84
CA ILE A 206 12.68 -26.07 2.98
C ILE A 206 13.04 -24.99 4.00
N SER A 207 14.07 -25.24 4.82
CA SER A 207 14.65 -24.22 5.69
C SER A 207 15.82 -23.53 4.98
N ILE A 208 15.79 -22.20 4.90
CA ILE A 208 16.86 -21.40 4.29
C ILE A 208 17.57 -20.59 5.36
N ASN A 209 18.89 -20.57 5.34
CA ASN A 209 19.67 -19.82 6.31
C ASN A 209 19.97 -18.40 5.80
N TYR A 210 19.42 -17.39 6.46
CA TYR A 210 19.80 -15.99 6.24
C TYR A 210 20.65 -15.48 7.39
N SER A 211 21.93 -15.21 7.10
CA SER A 211 22.92 -14.65 8.04
C SER A 211 22.94 -13.11 8.09
N SER A 212 22.28 -12.45 7.14
CA SER A 212 22.19 -10.99 7.02
C SER A 212 20.76 -10.54 6.72
N GLY A 213 20.39 -9.36 7.21
CA GLY A 213 19.13 -8.72 6.83
C GLY A 213 19.19 -8.02 5.46
N GLY A 214 18.09 -7.33 5.13
CA GLY A 214 17.94 -6.54 3.91
C GLY A 214 16.99 -7.18 2.88
N PHE A 215 16.80 -6.47 1.76
CA PHE A 215 16.00 -6.98 0.64
C PHE A 215 16.69 -8.16 -0.04
N LYS A 216 15.90 -9.19 -0.33
CA LYS A 216 16.29 -10.36 -1.12
C LYS A 216 15.34 -10.48 -2.30
N THR A 217 15.90 -10.67 -3.48
CA THR A 217 15.13 -11.00 -4.69
C THR A 217 15.13 -12.51 -4.85
N ILE A 218 13.96 -13.11 -4.68
CA ILE A 218 13.73 -14.54 -4.85
C ILE A 218 13.37 -14.78 -6.33
N HIS A 219 14.08 -15.71 -6.97
CA HIS A 219 13.86 -16.07 -8.37
C HIS A 219 13.18 -17.43 -8.46
N TYR A 220 12.08 -17.51 -9.19
CA TYR A 220 11.30 -18.74 -9.37
C TYR A 220 11.35 -19.19 -10.83
N TYR A 221 11.61 -20.49 -11.03
CA TYR A 221 11.46 -21.20 -12.29
C TYR A 221 10.31 -22.19 -12.14
N ILE A 222 9.11 -21.80 -12.58
CA ILE A 222 7.89 -22.58 -12.43
C ILE A 222 7.76 -23.51 -13.63
N ASN A 223 7.82 -24.81 -13.39
CA ASN A 223 7.63 -25.84 -14.42
C ASN A 223 6.22 -26.42 -14.30
N TYR A 224 5.42 -26.27 -15.34
CA TYR A 224 4.06 -26.82 -15.42
C TYR A 224 4.07 -28.21 -16.07
N THR A 225 3.07 -29.03 -15.75
CA THR A 225 2.94 -30.41 -16.28
C THR A 225 2.68 -30.47 -17.78
N ASN A 226 2.21 -29.38 -18.39
CA ASN A 226 2.05 -29.26 -19.84
C ASN A 226 3.37 -28.93 -20.58
N GLY A 227 4.49 -28.83 -19.85
CA GLY A 227 5.81 -28.48 -20.40
C GLY A 227 6.11 -26.99 -20.46
N GLN A 228 5.16 -26.11 -20.11
CA GLN A 228 5.41 -24.67 -20.01
C GLN A 228 6.36 -24.38 -18.85
N GLN A 229 7.32 -23.49 -19.08
CA GLN A 229 8.24 -22.98 -18.07
C GLN A 229 8.11 -21.46 -18.00
N VAL A 230 8.05 -20.91 -16.79
CA VAL A 230 7.97 -19.46 -16.57
C VAL A 230 8.94 -19.04 -15.49
N GLU A 231 9.63 -17.93 -15.74
CA GLU A 231 10.46 -17.24 -14.76
C GLU A 231 9.72 -16.03 -14.18
N THR A 232 9.79 -15.87 -12.86
CA THR A 232 9.23 -14.72 -12.16
C THR A 232 10.08 -14.40 -10.94
N TYR A 233 9.99 -13.17 -10.44
CA TYR A 233 10.77 -12.68 -9.32
C TYR A 233 9.85 -12.13 -8.24
N SER A 234 10.27 -12.22 -6.98
CA SER A 234 9.65 -11.46 -5.90
C SER A 234 10.68 -10.92 -4.92
N SER A 235 10.36 -9.85 -4.23
CA SER A 235 11.19 -9.30 -3.15
C SER A 235 10.63 -9.68 -1.78
N ILE A 236 11.52 -10.02 -0.86
CA ILE A 236 11.22 -10.19 0.57
C ILE A 236 12.24 -9.42 1.42
N TYR A 237 11.77 -8.78 2.49
CA TYR A 237 12.65 -8.11 3.43
C TYR A 237 13.02 -9.03 4.60
N ILE A 238 14.33 -9.22 4.82
CA ILE A 238 14.85 -9.99 5.94
C ILE A 238 15.22 -9.04 7.10
N ILE A 239 14.52 -9.17 8.22
CA ILE A 239 14.77 -8.45 9.47
C ILE A 239 15.87 -9.17 10.25
N ILE A 240 16.87 -8.43 10.74
CA ILE A 240 17.88 -8.99 11.66
C ILE A 240 17.20 -9.28 13.00
N SER A 241 17.12 -10.56 13.36
CA SER A 241 16.79 -11.01 14.71
C SER A 241 17.92 -10.58 15.64
N SER A 242 17.77 -9.42 16.29
CA SER A 242 18.66 -9.05 17.38
C SER A 242 18.33 -9.90 18.62
N ILE A 243 18.78 -11.15 18.64
CA ILE A 243 19.12 -11.79 19.92
C ILE A 243 20.59 -11.48 20.22
N ALA A 244 20.93 -10.19 20.21
CA ALA A 244 22.08 -9.68 20.91
C ALA A 244 21.51 -8.97 22.13
N SER A 245 21.56 -9.69 23.24
CA SER A 245 21.61 -9.18 24.61
C SER A 245 21.56 -7.65 24.72
N SER A 246 20.65 -7.17 25.55
CA SER A 246 20.81 -5.94 26.32
C SER A 246 22.05 -6.03 27.22
N GLN A 247 23.24 -6.17 26.64
CA GLN A 247 24.47 -5.79 27.26
C GLN A 247 24.47 -4.27 27.24
N LYS A 248 24.02 -3.67 28.34
CA LYS A 248 24.58 -2.38 28.76
C LYS A 248 26.10 -2.54 28.68
N VAL A 249 26.72 -1.91 27.69
CA VAL A 249 28.17 -1.70 27.71
C VAL A 249 28.42 -0.75 28.86
N GLN A 250 28.63 -1.30 30.06
CA GLN A 250 29.25 -0.58 31.14
C GLN A 250 30.75 -0.51 30.86
N GLY A 251 31.25 0.71 30.64
CA GLY A 251 32.67 1.00 30.63
C GLY A 251 33.24 1.32 29.24
N ILE A 252 33.01 2.54 28.76
CA ILE A 252 34.00 3.22 27.90
C ILE A 252 34.63 4.31 28.77
N PRO A 253 35.96 4.28 28.98
CA PRO A 253 36.67 5.35 29.70
C PRO A 253 36.49 6.68 28.96
N ASN A 254 36.18 7.74 29.72
CA ASN A 254 36.18 9.13 29.24
C ASN A 254 37.44 9.45 28.42
N GLY A 255 37.28 9.89 27.18
CA GLY A 255 38.34 10.60 26.47
C GLY A 255 38.39 10.42 24.97
N THR A 256 37.40 10.97 24.26
CA THR A 256 37.50 11.77 23.02
C THR A 256 36.09 11.99 22.47
N PRO A 257 35.61 13.24 22.24
CA PRO A 257 34.32 13.45 21.58
C PRO A 257 34.42 12.94 20.13
N SER A 258 33.68 11.88 19.83
CA SER A 258 33.42 11.47 18.44
C SER A 258 32.72 12.62 17.72
N PRO A 259 33.09 12.96 16.47
CA PRO A 259 32.29 13.88 15.69
C PRO A 259 30.88 13.30 15.56
N CYS A 260 29.87 14.09 15.93
CA CYS A 260 28.48 13.72 15.83
C CYS A 260 28.08 13.77 14.36
N ASN A 261 28.15 12.61 13.72
CA ASN A 261 27.56 12.46 12.42
C ASN A 261 26.05 12.56 12.65
N GLY A 262 25.31 13.36 11.88
CA GLY A 262 23.86 13.63 12.05
C GLY A 262 22.93 12.41 11.88
N PHE A 263 23.48 11.22 12.00
CA PHE A 263 22.86 9.91 12.07
C PHE A 263 23.07 9.22 13.42
N ASP A 264 23.59 9.91 14.44
CA ASP A 264 23.48 9.44 15.83
C ASP A 264 22.02 9.09 16.13
N ALA A 265 21.79 7.87 16.63
CA ALA A 265 20.54 7.11 16.50
C ALA A 265 19.23 7.94 16.48
N PRO A 266 18.37 7.78 15.45
CA PRO A 266 17.07 8.45 15.38
C PRO A 266 16.28 8.28 16.69
N GLU A 267 15.62 9.34 17.15
CA GLU A 267 14.69 9.24 18.28
C GLU A 267 13.30 8.87 17.77
N VAL A 268 12.90 7.62 18.02
CA VAL A 268 11.53 7.17 17.78
C VAL A 268 10.65 7.67 18.94
N LEU A 269 9.66 8.51 18.63
CA LEU A 269 8.69 8.97 19.61
C LEU A 269 7.75 7.82 20.03
N PRO A 270 7.13 7.89 21.23
CA PRO A 270 6.01 7.02 21.55
C PRO A 270 4.91 7.14 20.48
N THR A 271 4.10 6.08 20.32
CA THR A 271 2.97 6.07 19.38
C THR A 271 2.11 7.32 19.55
N ILE A 272 1.90 8.02 18.44
CA ILE A 272 1.11 9.24 18.40
C ILE A 272 -0.35 8.82 18.32
N VAL A 273 -1.10 9.03 19.39
CA VAL A 273 -2.53 8.70 19.44
C VAL A 273 -3.35 9.98 19.40
N SER A 274 -4.18 10.13 18.37
CA SER A 274 -5.05 11.29 18.21
C SER A 274 -6.05 11.41 19.37
N ASN A 275 -6.31 12.64 19.80
CA ASN A 275 -7.39 12.97 20.75
C ASN A 275 -8.71 13.32 20.03
N ILE A 276 -8.71 13.41 18.71
CA ILE A 276 -9.87 13.73 17.87
C ILE A 276 -10.18 12.50 17.03
N SER A 277 -11.43 12.05 17.07
CA SER A 277 -11.91 10.92 16.31
C SER A 277 -12.53 11.35 14.98
N TYR A 278 -12.52 10.44 14.02
CA TYR A 278 -13.14 10.60 12.73
C TYR A 278 -13.93 9.33 12.37
N GLN A 279 -15.17 9.50 11.94
CA GLN A 279 -16.01 8.40 11.48
C GLN A 279 -15.94 8.32 9.95
N GLY A 280 -15.42 7.20 9.45
CA GLY A 280 -15.38 6.86 8.04
C GLY A 280 -16.77 6.67 7.43
N TYR A 281 -16.83 6.73 6.10
CA TYR A 281 -18.10 6.73 5.37
C TYR A 281 -18.58 5.33 4.98
N GLU A 282 -17.68 4.35 4.87
CA GLU A 282 -17.99 3.08 4.21
C GLU A 282 -18.53 2.01 5.16
N ASN A 283 -17.89 1.78 6.31
CA ASN A 283 -18.20 0.63 7.17
C ASN A 283 -18.00 0.90 8.68
N GLU A 284 -18.02 2.18 9.09
CA GLU A 284 -17.80 2.55 10.50
C GLU A 284 -19.08 2.97 11.19
N SER A 285 -19.49 2.19 12.20
CA SER A 285 -20.65 2.48 13.05
C SER A 285 -20.38 3.52 14.14
N SER A 286 -19.11 3.84 14.39
CA SER A 286 -18.69 4.80 15.40
C SER A 286 -17.35 5.45 15.04
N PRO A 287 -17.07 6.69 15.51
CA PRO A 287 -15.80 7.37 15.25
C PRO A 287 -14.58 6.61 15.80
N ILE A 288 -13.50 6.60 15.03
CA ILE A 288 -12.22 5.96 15.36
C ILE A 288 -11.13 7.04 15.50
N ILE A 289 -10.19 6.85 16.42
CA ILE A 289 -9.02 7.72 16.57
C ILE A 289 -7.84 7.20 15.73
N GLY A 290 -7.09 8.15 15.17
CA GLY A 290 -5.88 7.87 14.40
C GLY A 290 -4.69 7.49 15.28
N GLN A 291 -3.82 6.63 14.76
CA GLN A 291 -2.48 6.39 15.31
C GLN A 291 -1.40 6.73 14.28
N GLY A 292 -0.20 7.06 14.76
CA GLY A 292 0.94 7.41 13.92
C GLY A 292 2.25 7.10 14.62
N GLN A 293 3.32 7.04 13.85
CA GLN A 293 4.68 6.90 14.35
C GLN A 293 5.53 8.07 13.87
N ALA A 294 6.29 8.67 14.78
CA ALA A 294 7.19 9.76 14.42
C ALA A 294 8.63 9.44 14.82
N THR A 295 9.57 9.84 13.96
CA THR A 295 11.01 9.68 14.21
C THR A 295 11.74 11.00 13.99
N ILE A 296 12.54 11.41 14.98
CA ILE A 296 13.32 12.64 14.95
C ILE A 296 14.77 12.33 14.58
N ILE A 297 15.31 13.10 13.64
CA ILE A 297 16.74 13.19 13.32
C ILE A 297 17.20 14.58 13.71
N TYR A 298 18.12 14.64 14.67
CA TYR A 298 18.64 15.90 15.21
C TYR A 298 19.74 16.48 14.33
N HIS A 299 19.80 17.81 14.25
CA HIS A 299 20.83 18.48 13.47
C HIS A 299 22.25 18.20 13.98
N THR A 300 23.21 18.18 13.06
CA THR A 300 24.61 17.72 13.27
C THR A 300 25.45 18.57 14.24
N ASN A 301 25.04 19.80 14.53
CA ASN A 301 25.90 20.80 15.14
C ASN A 301 26.13 20.71 16.67
N THR A 302 25.30 20.01 17.46
CA THR A 302 25.33 20.15 18.94
C THR A 302 25.30 18.87 19.77
N CYS A 303 25.15 17.67 19.16
CA CYS A 303 25.23 16.37 19.83
C CYS A 303 24.32 16.16 21.06
N ASP A 304 23.36 17.06 21.31
CA ASP A 304 22.63 17.15 22.57
C ASP A 304 21.21 16.58 22.51
N ARG A 305 20.77 16.19 21.31
CA ARG A 305 19.41 15.67 21.03
C ARG A 305 18.31 16.63 21.52
N VAL A 306 18.59 17.94 21.43
CA VAL A 306 17.64 18.98 21.77
C VAL A 306 16.95 19.45 20.50
N LEU A 307 15.63 19.26 20.44
CA LEU A 307 14.81 19.71 19.31
C LEU A 307 14.71 21.24 19.34
N ARG A 308 15.12 21.90 18.25
CA ARG A 308 15.12 23.36 18.12
C ARG A 308 14.39 23.86 16.90
N LYS A 309 14.68 23.31 15.71
CA LYS A 309 14.24 23.91 14.45
C LYS A 309 13.61 22.87 13.53
N PRO A 310 12.37 22.44 13.81
CA PRO A 310 11.80 21.24 13.22
C PRO A 310 11.23 21.46 11.81
N ILE A 311 11.49 20.49 10.96
CA ILE A 311 10.78 20.22 9.70
C ILE A 311 10.05 18.90 9.88
N ILE A 312 8.72 18.90 9.83
CA ILE A 312 7.89 17.69 9.82
C ILE A 312 7.68 17.27 8.37
N ILE A 313 8.08 16.06 8.01
CA ILE A 313 7.89 15.46 6.69
C ILE A 313 6.93 14.28 6.85
N LEU A 314 5.79 14.35 6.15
CA LEU A 314 4.75 13.32 6.21
C LEU A 314 5.00 12.24 5.16
N ASP A 315 4.57 11.02 5.48
CA ASP A 315 4.37 9.98 4.49
C ASP A 315 3.17 10.26 3.57
N GLY A 316 3.19 9.63 2.40
CA GLY A 316 2.12 9.60 1.43
C GLY A 316 1.16 8.43 1.65
N PHE A 317 0.50 8.01 0.56
CA PHE A 317 -0.33 6.81 0.54
C PHE A 317 0.58 5.57 0.59
N ASP A 318 0.38 4.73 1.59
CA ASP A 318 1.23 3.56 1.91
C ASP A 318 0.41 2.36 2.42
N PRO A 319 -0.43 1.72 1.58
CA PRO A 319 -1.23 0.57 2.00
C PRO A 319 -0.37 -0.57 2.54
N GLY A 320 -0.74 -1.09 3.71
CA GLY A 320 -0.01 -2.14 4.44
C GLY A 320 1.26 -1.66 5.14
N SER A 321 1.43 -0.34 5.29
CA SER A 321 2.57 0.29 5.97
C SER A 321 3.93 -0.24 5.48
N GLN A 322 4.16 -0.20 4.17
CA GLN A 322 5.41 -0.70 3.57
C GLN A 322 6.54 0.31 3.69
N HIS A 323 6.21 1.60 3.76
CA HIS A 323 7.18 2.65 3.96
C HIS A 323 7.69 2.58 5.40
N LYS A 324 8.99 2.82 5.52
CA LYS A 324 9.70 2.93 6.79
C LYS A 324 10.62 4.14 6.70
N LEU A 325 11.24 4.51 7.83
CA LEU A 325 12.16 5.64 7.89
C LEU A 325 13.16 5.68 6.73
N LYS A 326 13.74 4.53 6.36
CA LYS A 326 14.71 4.46 5.25
C LYS A 326 14.08 4.81 3.90
N TYR A 327 12.87 4.32 3.62
CA TYR A 327 12.12 4.68 2.42
C TYR A 327 11.92 6.19 2.33
N LEU A 328 11.44 6.81 3.41
CA LEU A 328 11.23 8.25 3.47
C LEU A 328 12.52 9.05 3.28
N GLN A 329 13.64 8.59 3.83
CA GLN A 329 14.96 9.20 3.64
C GLN A 329 15.47 9.09 2.20
N ASP A 330 15.27 7.94 1.56
CA ASP A 330 15.71 7.69 0.18
C ASP A 330 14.93 8.57 -0.81
N HIS A 331 13.67 8.89 -0.51
CA HIS A 331 12.83 9.80 -1.31
C HIS A 331 13.18 11.29 -1.15
N LEU A 332 14.15 11.63 -0.29
CA LEU A 332 14.72 12.97 -0.22
C LEU A 332 15.93 13.18 -1.14
N VAL A 333 16.34 12.14 -1.90
CA VAL A 333 17.42 12.24 -2.87
C VAL A 333 16.95 12.94 -4.14
N TYR A 334 17.72 13.94 -4.59
CA TYR A 334 17.49 14.68 -5.82
C TYR A 334 18.80 14.87 -6.59
N ASN A 335 18.70 15.12 -7.91
CA ASN A 335 19.86 15.21 -8.81
C ASN A 335 20.85 14.02 -8.70
N GLY A 336 20.34 12.84 -8.35
CA GLY A 336 21.09 11.57 -8.28
C GLY A 336 21.97 11.38 -7.04
N THR A 337 22.46 12.45 -6.40
CA THR A 337 23.38 12.33 -5.24
C THR A 337 23.13 13.34 -4.12
N GLN A 338 22.29 14.34 -4.31
CA GLN A 338 22.01 15.34 -3.27
C GLN A 338 20.85 14.86 -2.41
N ASN A 339 20.88 15.10 -1.09
CA ASN A 339 19.79 14.70 -0.20
C ASN A 339 19.27 15.94 0.55
N PHE A 340 17.98 16.25 0.37
CA PHE A 340 17.35 17.40 1.01
C PHE A 340 17.45 17.32 2.55
N GLY A 341 17.26 16.13 3.12
CA GLY A 341 17.33 15.93 4.57
C GLY A 341 18.72 16.22 5.13
N GLU A 342 19.76 15.67 4.49
CA GLU A 342 21.15 15.92 4.90
C GLU A 342 21.51 17.41 4.82
N GLU A 343 21.06 18.10 3.77
CA GLU A 343 21.27 19.55 3.64
C GLU A 343 20.57 20.35 4.74
N MET A 344 19.35 19.97 5.11
CA MET A 344 18.61 20.64 6.18
C MET A 344 19.28 20.39 7.54
N LEU A 345 19.72 19.16 7.82
CA LEU A 345 20.47 18.82 9.01
C LEU A 345 21.79 19.62 9.11
N ALA A 346 22.49 19.79 7.99
CA ALA A 346 23.70 20.63 7.91
C ALA A 346 23.40 22.13 8.13
N LYS A 347 22.21 22.59 7.72
CA LYS A 347 21.71 23.96 7.95
C LYS A 347 21.11 24.18 9.34
N GLY A 348 21.20 23.19 10.24
CA GLY A 348 20.75 23.30 11.63
C GLY A 348 19.26 23.05 11.84
N TYR A 349 18.58 22.40 10.90
CA TYR A 349 17.19 21.94 11.07
C TYR A 349 17.15 20.54 11.64
N ASP A 350 16.18 20.27 12.52
CA ASP A 350 15.83 18.92 12.95
C ASP A 350 14.73 18.38 12.04
N ILE A 351 14.80 17.11 11.66
CA ILE A 351 13.81 16.49 10.77
C ILE A 351 12.95 15.52 11.57
N ILE A 352 11.64 15.61 11.40
CA ILE A 352 10.66 14.72 12.01
C ILE A 352 9.93 14.01 10.87
N PHE A 353 10.17 12.71 10.71
CA PHE A 353 9.40 11.89 9.78
C PHE A 353 8.14 11.38 10.48
N MET A 354 6.98 11.50 9.82
CA MET A 354 5.70 10.99 10.30
C MET A 354 5.20 9.89 9.36
N ASP A 355 5.08 8.69 9.91
CA ASP A 355 4.56 7.48 9.29
C ASP A 355 3.18 7.13 9.91
N TYR A 356 2.34 6.43 9.15
CA TYR A 356 1.01 5.98 9.52
C TYR A 356 0.94 4.44 9.49
N PRO A 357 1.37 3.77 10.58
CA PRO A 357 1.44 2.32 10.60
C PRO A 357 0.07 1.67 10.71
N ASP A 358 0.00 0.38 10.39
CA ASP A 358 -1.14 -0.47 10.74
C ASP A 358 -1.35 -0.53 12.26
N TYR A 359 -2.61 -0.51 12.68
CA TYR A 359 -2.97 -0.64 14.09
C TYR A 359 -4.33 -1.28 14.28
N TYR A 360 -4.63 -1.64 15.53
CA TYR A 360 -5.95 -2.12 15.92
C TYR A 360 -6.61 -1.10 16.85
N PHE A 361 -7.89 -0.81 16.59
CA PHE A 361 -8.74 -0.03 17.48
C PHE A 361 -10.00 -0.82 17.80
N ASN A 362 -10.21 -1.16 19.08
CA ASN A 362 -11.35 -1.98 19.53
C ASN A 362 -11.51 -3.30 18.73
N GLY A 363 -10.41 -3.93 18.33
CA GLY A 363 -10.41 -5.18 17.56
C GLY A 363 -10.58 -5.02 16.05
N ILE A 364 -10.74 -3.80 15.55
CA ILE A 364 -10.79 -3.50 14.11
C ILE A 364 -9.37 -3.21 13.63
N HIS A 365 -8.92 -3.95 12.61
CA HIS A 365 -7.66 -3.65 11.91
C HIS A 365 -7.84 -2.41 11.03
N ILE A 366 -6.88 -1.49 11.13
CA ILE A 366 -6.84 -0.26 10.37
C ILE A 366 -5.48 -0.20 9.68
N ASP A 367 -5.52 -0.10 8.36
CA ASP A 367 -4.37 0.20 7.52
C ASP A 367 -4.13 1.71 7.58
N GLY A 368 -3.17 2.15 8.39
CA GLY A 368 -2.93 3.58 8.66
C GLY A 368 -2.47 4.34 7.41
N GLY A 369 -1.69 3.69 6.55
CA GLY A 369 -1.10 4.31 5.36
C GLY A 369 -2.09 4.49 4.22
N SER A 370 -3.25 3.83 4.29
CA SER A 370 -4.39 4.05 3.37
C SER A 370 -5.66 4.59 4.06
N ASP A 371 -5.56 4.97 5.33
CA ASP A 371 -6.71 5.45 6.12
C ASP A 371 -7.22 6.82 5.65
N TYR A 372 -8.40 7.21 6.14
CA TYR A 372 -9.01 8.50 5.88
C TYR A 372 -8.04 9.66 6.18
N ILE A 373 -7.86 10.55 5.19
CA ILE A 373 -7.07 11.78 5.30
C ILE A 373 -7.39 12.56 6.57
N GLN A 374 -8.67 12.65 6.93
CA GLN A 374 -9.14 13.34 8.13
C GLN A 374 -8.63 12.70 9.42
N ARG A 375 -8.61 11.36 9.49
CA ARG A 375 -8.11 10.64 10.67
C ARG A 375 -6.60 10.82 10.80
N ASN A 376 -5.86 10.68 9.70
CA ASN A 376 -4.42 10.92 9.66
C ASN A 376 -4.06 12.38 9.96
N ALA A 377 -4.91 13.34 9.56
CA ALA A 377 -4.76 14.75 9.90
C ALA A 377 -4.91 15.00 11.39
N PHE A 378 -5.85 14.34 12.07
CA PHE A 378 -6.00 14.45 13.51
C PHE A 378 -4.81 13.85 14.28
N THR A 379 -4.20 12.79 13.77
CA THR A 379 -2.90 12.29 14.27
C THR A 379 -1.79 13.33 14.08
N LEU A 380 -1.74 14.02 12.93
CA LEU A 380 -0.76 15.10 12.71
C LEU A 380 -0.98 16.27 13.68
N ILE A 381 -2.22 16.65 13.98
CA ILE A 381 -2.52 17.67 15.00
C ILE A 381 -1.90 17.28 16.35
N LYS A 382 -2.03 16.01 16.74
CA LYS A 382 -1.41 15.50 17.97
C LYS A 382 0.11 15.61 17.93
N LEU A 383 0.73 15.24 16.81
CA LEU A 383 2.19 15.40 16.64
C LEU A 383 2.60 16.87 16.74
N ILE A 384 1.90 17.79 16.07
CA ILE A 384 2.17 19.23 16.13
C ILE A 384 2.11 19.75 17.57
N GLN A 385 1.10 19.34 18.35
CA GLN A 385 0.99 19.71 19.76
C GLN A 385 2.17 19.18 20.59
N MET A 386 2.57 17.92 20.39
CA MET A 386 3.71 17.32 21.07
C MET A 386 5.03 18.02 20.73
N VAL A 387 5.23 18.33 19.45
CA VAL A 387 6.43 19.03 18.96
C VAL A 387 6.49 20.46 19.52
N ASN A 388 5.38 21.20 19.50
CA ASN A 388 5.32 22.54 20.08
C ASN A 388 5.60 22.55 21.58
N GLN A 389 5.09 21.56 22.32
CA GLN A 389 5.42 21.41 23.75
C GLN A 389 6.92 21.15 23.93
N LYS A 390 7.49 20.22 23.14
CA LYS A 390 8.93 19.89 23.22
C LYS A 390 9.81 21.10 22.89
N LEU A 391 9.41 21.95 21.93
CA LEU A 391 10.11 23.20 21.64
C LEU A 391 10.08 24.17 22.83
N GLN A 392 8.93 24.33 23.48
CA GLN A 392 8.80 25.18 24.67
C GLN A 392 9.66 24.66 25.82
N ASP A 393 9.63 23.35 26.08
CA ASP A 393 10.43 22.70 27.12
C ASP A 393 11.94 22.89 26.88
N ASN A 394 12.35 22.93 25.61
CA ASN A 394 13.72 23.19 25.19
C ASN A 394 14.07 24.69 25.11
N GLY A 395 13.14 25.58 25.42
CA GLY A 395 13.32 27.03 25.31
C GLY A 395 13.49 27.55 23.87
N SER A 396 13.06 26.77 22.87
CA SER A 396 13.08 27.18 21.45
C SER A 396 11.83 27.99 21.11
N THR A 397 12.02 29.08 20.37
CA THR A 397 10.95 29.93 19.82
C THR A 397 10.74 29.75 18.32
N GLU A 398 11.44 28.80 17.71
CA GLU A 398 11.29 28.50 16.28
C GLU A 398 9.89 27.96 15.97
N GLN A 399 9.47 28.20 14.74
CA GLN A 399 8.17 27.75 14.23
C GLN A 399 8.34 26.55 13.31
N LEU A 400 7.32 25.69 13.26
CA LEU A 400 7.33 24.46 12.47
C LEU A 400 7.37 24.75 10.98
N VAL A 401 8.08 23.92 10.24
CA VAL A 401 7.87 23.72 8.80
C VAL A 401 7.17 22.37 8.63
N VAL A 402 6.11 22.31 7.82
CA VAL A 402 5.38 21.07 7.53
C VAL A 402 5.45 20.81 6.02
N VAL A 403 5.95 19.65 5.65
CA VAL A 403 6.12 19.19 4.26
C VAL A 403 5.27 17.94 4.06
N GLY A 404 4.31 18.03 3.15
CA GLY A 404 3.41 16.94 2.79
C GLY A 404 3.58 16.55 1.33
N PRO A 405 4.33 15.49 1.01
CA PRO A 405 4.34 14.87 -0.32
C PRO A 405 3.07 14.03 -0.55
N SER A 406 2.57 13.96 -1.79
CA SER A 406 1.44 13.09 -2.16
C SER A 406 0.22 13.25 -1.24
N MET A 407 -0.33 12.15 -0.69
CA MET A 407 -1.41 12.18 0.30
C MET A 407 -1.05 13.00 1.55
N GLY A 408 0.22 13.04 1.94
CA GLY A 408 0.73 13.84 3.07
C GLY A 408 0.38 15.32 2.95
N GLY A 409 0.34 15.88 1.73
CA GLY A 409 -0.09 17.26 1.52
C GLY A 409 -1.58 17.49 1.76
N LEU A 410 -2.42 16.50 1.45
CA LEU A 410 -3.84 16.54 1.82
C LEU A 410 -4.01 16.51 3.34
N ILE A 411 -3.27 15.62 3.99
CA ILE A 411 -3.28 15.43 5.44
C ILE A 411 -2.85 16.72 6.16
N SER A 412 -1.71 17.28 5.78
CA SER A 412 -1.19 18.49 6.40
C SER A 412 -2.07 19.71 6.13
N ARG A 413 -2.59 19.87 4.91
CA ARG A 413 -3.54 20.94 4.60
C ARG A 413 -4.79 20.84 5.48
N TYR A 414 -5.36 19.65 5.62
CA TYR A 414 -6.54 19.43 6.45
C TYR A 414 -6.25 19.70 7.93
N ALA A 415 -5.13 19.19 8.46
CA ALA A 415 -4.74 19.35 9.85
C ALA A 415 -4.57 20.83 10.21
N LEU A 416 -3.80 21.59 9.41
CA LEU A 416 -3.54 23.00 9.66
C LEU A 416 -4.81 23.85 9.56
N ALA A 417 -5.62 23.65 8.52
CA ALA A 417 -6.90 24.35 8.38
C ALA A 417 -7.87 24.02 9.53
N TYR A 418 -7.92 22.76 9.97
CA TYR A 418 -8.73 22.37 11.12
C TYR A 418 -8.27 23.09 12.39
N MET A 419 -6.96 23.13 12.65
CA MET A 419 -6.40 23.84 13.80
C MET A 419 -6.75 25.34 13.79
N GLU A 420 -6.63 26.00 12.63
CA GLU A 420 -7.03 27.40 12.45
C GLU A 420 -8.52 27.61 12.74
N HIS A 421 -9.39 26.79 12.16
CA HIS A 421 -10.84 26.88 12.36
C HIS A 421 -11.28 26.62 13.81
N HIS A 422 -10.50 25.87 14.59
CA HIS A 422 -10.80 25.52 15.97
C HIS A 422 -9.94 26.29 16.99
N SER A 423 -9.26 27.36 16.57
CA SER A 423 -8.42 28.18 17.44
C SER A 423 -7.33 27.38 18.18
N MET A 424 -6.83 26.32 17.54
CA MET A 424 -5.70 25.54 18.04
C MET A 424 -4.40 26.12 17.45
N PRO A 425 -3.47 26.63 18.25
CA PRO A 425 -2.22 27.18 17.73
C PRO A 425 -1.36 26.06 17.15
N HIS A 426 -1.16 26.08 15.83
CA HIS A 426 -0.30 25.10 15.15
C HIS A 426 1.17 25.51 15.15
N ASN A 427 1.48 26.80 15.31
CA ASN A 427 2.85 27.36 15.32
C ASN A 427 3.69 26.96 14.08
N THR A 428 3.04 26.86 12.92
CA THR A 428 3.67 26.52 11.64
C THR A 428 3.88 27.80 10.83
N ARG A 429 5.10 28.06 10.38
CA ARG A 429 5.41 29.23 9.54
C ARG A 429 5.37 28.93 8.04
N LEU A 430 5.59 27.68 7.66
CA LEU A 430 5.68 27.26 6.27
C LEU A 430 5.02 25.90 6.10
N TYR A 431 4.05 25.83 5.20
CA TYR A 431 3.49 24.60 4.67
C TYR A 431 3.99 24.41 3.24
N VAL A 432 4.54 23.24 2.95
CA VAL A 432 4.97 22.82 1.61
C VAL A 432 4.13 21.63 1.18
N SER A 433 3.33 21.81 0.14
CA SER A 433 2.68 20.71 -0.57
C SER A 433 3.57 20.28 -1.72
N PHE A 434 3.83 18.98 -1.85
CA PHE A 434 4.65 18.45 -2.93
C PHE A 434 3.90 17.31 -3.62
N ASP A 435 3.68 17.43 -4.93
CA ASP A 435 2.99 16.41 -5.74
C ASP A 435 1.67 15.89 -5.12
N SER A 436 0.90 16.79 -4.48
CA SER A 436 -0.28 16.40 -3.69
C SER A 436 -1.57 16.53 -4.51
N PRO A 437 -2.44 15.50 -4.56
CA PRO A 437 -3.66 15.53 -5.37
C PRO A 437 -4.79 16.31 -4.68
N HIS A 438 -4.62 17.64 -4.57
CA HIS A 438 -5.53 18.54 -3.85
C HIS A 438 -6.98 18.56 -4.33
N LEU A 439 -7.22 18.17 -5.58
CA LEU A 439 -8.53 18.06 -6.22
C LEU A 439 -8.95 16.59 -6.44
N GLY A 440 -8.27 15.65 -5.77
CA GLY A 440 -8.32 14.23 -6.10
C GLY A 440 -7.38 13.89 -7.25
N ALA A 441 -7.23 12.59 -7.50
CA ALA A 441 -6.52 12.06 -8.66
C ALA A 441 -7.56 11.54 -9.65
N ASN A 442 -7.51 12.05 -10.89
CA ASN A 442 -8.25 11.41 -11.98
C ASN A 442 -7.40 10.25 -12.46
N ILE A 443 -7.90 9.03 -12.27
CA ILE A 443 -7.22 7.84 -12.73
C ILE A 443 -8.10 7.18 -13.81
N PRO A 444 -7.64 7.09 -15.08
CA PRO A 444 -8.44 6.55 -16.17
C PRO A 444 -8.87 5.10 -15.88
N ILE A 445 -10.08 4.71 -16.32
CA ILE A 445 -10.66 3.38 -16.08
C ILE A 445 -10.07 2.31 -17.05
N GLY A 446 -8.85 2.52 -17.57
CA GLY A 446 -8.23 1.60 -18.54
C GLY A 446 -6.84 2.00 -19.01
N ASP A 447 -6.05 2.65 -18.15
CA ASP A 447 -4.62 2.92 -18.39
C ASP A 447 -3.77 1.68 -18.03
#